data_AF-A0A935V8I3-F1
#
_entry.id   AF-A0A935V8I3-F1
#
_cell.length_a   1.000
_cell.length_b   1.000
_cell.length_c   1.000
_cell.angle_alpha   90.00
_cell.angle_beta   90.00
_cell.angle_gamma   90.00
#
_symmetry.space_group_name_H-M   'P 1'
#
loop_
_entity.id
_entity.type
_entity.pdbx_description
1 polymer ?
#
loop_
_entity_poly.entity_id
_entity_poly.type
_entity_poly.pdbx_seq_one_letter_code
_entity_poly.pdbx_strand_id
1 'polypeptide(L)'
;MNDRRGDRELFLRNVLARTSGSPCARAESLLPDLNDGLLAELDRQLVQAHLEHCAPCRSLAVAMGWAGPVLPQLAVVDPGPGFTEAVLARTSRRQRLAMPAPSARPGGLPGLMDRLGRWWGDRVLTPGFASQAAYAATVVLVLLTAVPGAPLRGVPGAALKLMTAGPSAVPGTASVSGWVDAQMAEAQAAFAAQWSGVDAAFDARLVRTAEARNQAAAHAGSALRELENRRLSEAGYEALGAIDASRRIWTLWWHGDEPTTEE
;
A
#
# COMPACT_ATOMS: atom_id res chain seq x y z
N MET A 1 0.35 65.11 14.14
CA MET A 1 -0.74 64.77 15.09
C MET A 1 -1.52 63.49 14.73
N ASN A 2 -1.27 62.84 13.57
CA ASN A 2 -1.91 61.57 13.17
C ASN A 2 -1.34 60.28 13.82
N ASP A 3 -0.16 60.36 14.43
CA ASP A 3 0.60 59.18 14.91
C ASP A 3 -0.09 58.43 16.06
N ARG A 4 -0.64 59.17 17.04
CA ARG A 4 -1.29 58.59 18.23
C ARG A 4 -2.54 57.77 17.95
N ARG A 5 -3.19 57.98 16.79
CA ARG A 5 -4.40 57.22 16.42
C ARG A 5 -4.03 55.82 15.92
N GLY A 6 -2.95 55.71 15.14
CA GLY A 6 -2.41 54.42 14.68
C GLY A 6 -1.92 53.56 15.83
N ASP A 7 -1.19 54.15 16.78
CA ASP A 7 -0.69 53.44 17.96
C ASP A 7 -1.82 52.85 18.83
N ARG A 8 -2.92 53.62 18.99
CA ARG A 8 -4.08 53.18 19.76
C ARG A 8 -4.85 52.06 19.06
N GLU A 9 -5.00 52.11 17.73
CA GLU A 9 -5.62 51.02 16.95
C GLU A 9 -4.78 49.75 16.99
N LEU A 10 -3.47 49.85 16.85
CA LEU A 10 -2.54 48.71 16.99
C LEU A 10 -2.59 48.10 18.39
N PHE A 11 -2.60 48.93 19.44
CA PHE A 11 -2.72 48.47 20.82
C PHE A 11 -4.04 47.72 21.06
N LEU A 12 -5.17 48.31 20.66
CA LEU A 12 -6.49 47.67 20.80
C LEU A 12 -6.56 46.35 20.03
N ARG A 13 -6.02 46.31 18.82
CA ARG A 13 -5.96 45.08 18.01
C ARG A 13 -5.13 44.00 18.70
N ASN A 14 -4.00 44.36 19.33
CA ASN A 14 -3.17 43.44 20.08
C ASN A 14 -3.81 42.96 21.38
N VAL A 15 -4.47 43.84 22.14
CA VAL A 15 -5.18 43.46 23.36
C VAL A 15 -6.32 42.51 23.01
N LEU A 16 -7.14 42.84 22.01
CA LEU A 16 -8.23 41.98 21.55
C LEU A 16 -7.69 40.64 21.06
N ALA A 17 -6.64 40.61 20.24
CA ALA A 17 -6.04 39.36 19.78
C ALA A 17 -5.55 38.47 20.95
N ARG A 18 -5.12 39.08 22.07
CA ARG A 18 -4.58 38.37 23.23
C ARG A 18 -5.65 37.96 24.24
N THR A 19 -6.76 38.68 24.34
CA THR A 19 -7.83 38.43 25.33
C THR A 19 -9.03 37.70 24.75
N SER A 20 -9.34 37.88 23.46
CA SER A 20 -10.48 37.22 22.81
C SER A 20 -10.14 35.85 22.23
N GLY A 21 -8.87 35.44 22.30
CA GLY A 21 -8.38 34.20 21.72
C GLY A 21 -8.40 34.23 20.19
N SER A 22 -8.04 33.10 19.58
CA SER A 22 -8.21 32.90 18.15
C SER A 22 -9.72 32.82 17.84
N PRO A 23 -10.30 33.73 17.03
CA PRO A 23 -11.70 33.63 16.64
C PRO A 23 -12.00 32.32 15.90
N CYS A 24 -11.00 31.76 15.18
CA CYS A 24 -11.11 30.45 14.56
C CYS A 24 -11.22 29.34 15.60
N ALA A 25 -10.39 29.35 16.66
CA ALA A 25 -10.45 28.33 17.71
C ALA A 25 -11.80 28.35 18.45
N ARG A 26 -12.34 29.55 18.70
CA ARG A 26 -13.68 29.69 19.26
C ARG A 26 -14.76 29.18 18.30
N ALA A 27 -14.70 29.56 17.03
CA ALA A 27 -15.65 29.07 16.02
C ALA A 27 -15.60 27.54 15.91
N GLU A 28 -14.41 26.95 15.83
CA GLU A 28 -14.17 25.49 15.79
C GLU A 28 -14.79 24.78 16.99
N SER A 29 -14.66 25.34 18.19
CA SER A 29 -15.29 24.76 19.40
C SER A 29 -16.82 24.80 19.39
N LEU A 30 -17.43 25.73 18.64
CA LEU A 30 -18.88 25.93 18.54
C LEU A 30 -19.51 25.26 17.31
N LEU A 31 -18.69 24.77 16.36
CA LEU A 31 -19.19 24.11 15.15
C LEU A 31 -20.01 22.83 15.41
N PRO A 32 -19.67 21.95 16.39
CA PRO A 32 -20.50 20.80 16.72
C PRO A 32 -21.92 21.21 17.13
N ASP A 33 -22.03 22.12 18.09
CA ASP A 33 -23.32 22.61 18.57
C ASP A 33 -24.09 23.40 17.49
N LEU A 34 -23.39 24.06 16.56
CA LEU A 34 -24.02 24.69 15.39
C LEU A 34 -24.60 23.63 14.46
N ASN A 35 -23.85 22.56 14.19
CA ASN A 35 -24.27 21.44 13.35
C ASN A 35 -25.48 20.70 13.94
N ASP A 36 -25.51 20.57 15.26
CA ASP A 36 -26.57 19.87 15.99
C ASP A 36 -27.77 20.80 16.29
N GLY A 37 -27.70 22.08 15.92
CA GLY A 37 -28.76 23.06 16.13
C GLY A 37 -28.95 23.51 17.59
N LEU A 38 -27.93 23.30 18.42
CA LEU A 38 -27.94 23.56 19.87
C LEU A 38 -27.40 24.95 20.23
N LEU A 39 -26.79 25.67 19.28
CA LEU A 39 -26.24 27.00 19.54
C LEU A 39 -27.32 28.04 19.89
N ALA A 40 -27.04 28.86 20.91
CA ALA A 40 -27.83 30.04 21.23
C ALA A 40 -27.82 31.05 20.06
N GLU A 41 -28.88 31.84 19.93
CA GLU A 41 -29.08 32.74 18.78
C GLU A 41 -27.90 33.71 18.56
N LEU A 42 -27.39 34.32 19.63
CA LEU A 42 -26.27 35.25 19.56
C LEU A 42 -24.99 34.56 19.05
N ASP A 43 -24.63 33.40 19.62
CA ASP A 43 -23.46 32.65 19.19
C ASP A 43 -23.62 32.17 17.74
N ARG A 44 -24.85 31.83 17.32
CA ARG A 44 -25.14 31.39 15.95
C ARG A 44 -24.82 32.48 14.95
N GLN A 45 -25.27 33.70 15.23
CA GLN A 45 -24.98 34.88 14.41
C GLN A 45 -23.48 35.18 14.35
N LEU A 46 -22.77 35.06 15.48
CA LEU A 46 -21.33 35.29 15.53
C LEU A 46 -20.55 34.24 14.72
N VAL A 47 -20.89 32.96 14.84
CA VAL A 47 -20.24 31.90 14.06
C VAL A 47 -20.58 32.03 12.58
N GLN A 48 -21.84 32.33 12.22
CA GLN A 48 -22.22 32.58 10.82
C GLN A 48 -21.43 33.73 10.19
N ALA A 49 -21.34 34.88 10.87
CA ALA A 49 -20.55 36.01 10.41
C ALA A 49 -19.06 35.65 10.24
N HIS A 50 -18.52 34.77 11.09
CA HIS A 50 -17.16 34.26 10.93
C HIS A 50 -17.02 33.34 9.70
N LEU A 51 -17.95 32.42 9.47
CA LEU A 51 -17.92 31.48 8.33
C LEU A 51 -18.04 32.21 6.97
N GLU A 52 -18.70 33.38 6.94
CA GLU A 52 -18.73 34.25 5.76
C GLU A 52 -17.34 34.77 5.36
N HIS A 53 -16.42 34.90 6.31
CA HIS A 53 -15.11 35.54 6.09
C HIS A 53 -13.91 34.58 6.26
N CYS A 54 -14.10 33.39 6.84
CA CYS A 54 -13.04 32.43 7.12
C CYS A 54 -13.22 31.14 6.31
N ALA A 55 -12.47 30.99 5.21
CA ALA A 55 -12.54 29.82 4.33
C ALA A 55 -12.20 28.48 5.04
N PRO A 56 -11.17 28.39 5.91
CA PRO A 56 -10.88 27.17 6.65
C PRO A 56 -12.07 26.71 7.52
N CYS A 57 -12.63 27.59 8.35
CA CYS A 57 -13.76 27.24 9.21
C CYS A 57 -15.01 26.88 8.39
N ARG A 58 -15.23 27.52 7.23
CA ARG A 58 -16.31 27.14 6.31
C ARG A 58 -16.14 25.73 5.77
N SER A 59 -14.92 25.35 5.36
CA SER A 59 -14.66 24.00 4.86
C SER A 59 -14.89 22.93 5.93
N LEU A 60 -14.52 23.22 7.18
CA LEU A 60 -14.77 22.35 8.33
C LEU A 60 -16.27 22.20 8.61
N ALA A 61 -17.03 23.31 8.60
CA ALA A 61 -18.48 23.28 8.79
C ALA A 61 -19.19 22.42 7.72
N VAL A 62 -18.77 22.53 6.46
CA VAL A 62 -19.29 21.70 5.35
C VAL A 62 -18.95 20.22 5.58
N ALA A 63 -17.72 19.91 5.98
CA ALA A 63 -17.31 18.53 6.26
C ALA A 63 -18.13 17.91 7.42
N MET A 64 -18.38 18.68 8.48
CA MET A 64 -19.23 18.23 9.60
C MET A 64 -20.69 18.02 9.17
N GLY A 65 -21.25 18.93 8.39
CA GLY A 65 -22.61 18.78 7.84
C GLY A 65 -22.76 17.55 6.94
N TRP A 66 -21.71 17.21 6.17
CA TRP A 66 -21.69 15.99 5.37
C TRP A 66 -21.54 14.71 6.21
N ALA A 67 -20.80 14.78 7.32
CA ALA A 67 -20.63 13.66 8.24
C ALA A 67 -21.91 13.36 9.05
N GLY A 68 -22.74 14.37 9.32
CA GLY A 68 -23.98 14.26 10.10
C GLY A 68 -24.88 13.06 9.73
N PRO A 69 -25.26 12.84 8.45
CA PRO A 69 -26.05 11.68 8.05
C PRO A 69 -25.27 10.35 7.99
N VAL A 70 -23.94 10.40 7.87
CA VAL A 70 -23.07 9.21 7.71
C VAL A 70 -22.70 8.62 9.07
N LEU A 71 -22.39 9.45 10.06
CA LEU A 71 -21.95 9.01 11.38
C LEU A 71 -22.97 8.11 12.10
N PRO A 72 -24.30 8.38 12.09
CA PRO A 72 -25.29 7.46 12.63
C PRO A 72 -25.34 6.11 11.91
N GLN A 73 -24.96 6.05 10.63
CA GLN A 73 -24.87 4.78 9.89
C GLN A 73 -23.60 3.99 10.24
N LEU A 74 -22.55 4.69 10.70
CA LEU A 74 -21.32 4.10 11.20
C LEU A 74 -21.37 3.79 12.70
N ALA A 75 -22.36 4.35 13.42
CA ALA A 75 -22.59 4.01 14.81
C ALA A 75 -22.78 2.49 14.88
N VAL A 76 -21.89 1.85 15.63
CA VAL A 76 -21.89 0.40 15.81
C VAL A 76 -23.19 0.03 16.50
N VAL A 77 -24.16 -0.40 15.71
CA VAL A 77 -25.35 -1.07 16.22
C VAL A 77 -24.84 -2.39 16.78
N ASP A 78 -24.91 -2.57 18.10
CA ASP A 78 -24.71 -3.88 18.71
C ASP A 78 -25.80 -4.82 18.18
N PRO A 79 -25.46 -5.78 17.31
CA PRO A 79 -26.46 -6.63 16.69
C PRO A 79 -26.91 -7.75 17.63
N GLY A 80 -26.40 -7.76 18.87
CA GLY A 80 -26.65 -8.77 19.89
C GLY A 80 -25.70 -9.97 19.79
N PRO A 81 -25.63 -10.80 20.84
CA PRO A 81 -24.61 -11.85 20.97
C PRO A 81 -24.73 -12.96 19.92
N GLY A 82 -25.91 -13.17 19.32
CA GLY A 82 -26.14 -14.23 18.33
C GLY A 82 -25.81 -13.86 16.88
N PHE A 83 -25.57 -12.58 16.58
CA PHE A 83 -25.41 -12.13 15.19
C PHE A 83 -24.14 -12.71 14.54
N THR A 84 -23.02 -12.68 15.25
CA THR A 84 -21.75 -13.20 14.76
C THR A 84 -21.86 -14.69 14.44
N GLU A 85 -22.49 -15.47 15.33
CA GLU A 85 -22.74 -16.89 15.11
C GLU A 85 -23.64 -17.13 13.89
N ALA A 86 -24.71 -16.35 13.74
CA ALA A 86 -25.63 -16.45 12.59
C ALA A 86 -24.94 -16.08 11.25
N VAL A 87 -24.11 -15.02 11.23
CA VAL A 87 -23.33 -14.64 10.05
C VAL A 87 -22.33 -15.73 9.70
N LEU A 88 -21.56 -16.23 10.68
CA LEU A 88 -20.61 -17.31 10.46
C LEU A 88 -21.30 -18.59 9.97
N ALA A 89 -22.43 -18.97 10.54
CA ALA A 89 -23.19 -20.13 10.08
C ALA A 89 -23.67 -19.97 8.62
N ARG A 90 -24.05 -18.76 8.21
CA ARG A 90 -24.55 -18.48 6.86
C ARG A 90 -23.43 -18.34 5.83
N THR A 91 -22.32 -17.69 6.18
CA THR A 91 -21.18 -17.48 5.27
C THR A 91 -20.34 -18.75 5.11
N SER A 92 -20.10 -19.49 6.18
CA SER A 92 -19.35 -20.76 6.14
C SER A 92 -20.05 -21.84 5.31
N ARG A 93 -21.38 -21.93 5.38
CA ARG A 93 -22.17 -22.87 4.56
C ARG A 93 -22.11 -22.52 3.07
N ARG A 94 -22.15 -21.24 2.71
CA ARG A 94 -22.08 -20.80 1.31
C ARG A 94 -20.69 -21.07 0.70
N GLN A 95 -19.63 -20.92 1.50
CA GLN A 95 -18.27 -21.22 1.07
C GLN A 95 -18.04 -22.72 0.84
N ARG A 96 -18.62 -23.59 1.68
CA ARG A 96 -18.54 -25.06 1.48
C ARG A 96 -19.26 -25.54 0.23
N LEU A 97 -20.38 -24.92 -0.14
CA LEU A 97 -21.14 -25.30 -1.33
C LEU A 97 -20.54 -24.78 -2.65
N ALA A 98 -19.72 -23.73 -2.59
CA ALA A 98 -19.09 -23.13 -3.78
C ALA A 98 -17.73 -23.76 -4.14
N MET A 99 -17.15 -24.61 -3.29
CA MET A 99 -15.89 -25.27 -3.61
C MET A 99 -16.14 -26.53 -4.44
N PRO A 100 -15.68 -26.60 -5.71
CA PRO A 100 -15.73 -27.82 -6.49
C PRO A 100 -14.91 -28.92 -5.81
N ALA A 101 -15.41 -30.16 -5.90
CA ALA A 101 -14.82 -31.33 -5.27
C ALA A 101 -13.30 -31.46 -5.62
N PRO A 102 -12.42 -31.77 -4.65
CA PRO A 102 -10.95 -31.75 -4.84
C PRO A 102 -10.41 -32.70 -5.91
N SER A 103 -11.20 -33.66 -6.38
CA SER A 103 -10.74 -34.80 -7.19
C SER A 103 -10.56 -34.53 -8.69
N ALA A 104 -10.89 -33.32 -9.18
CA ALA A 104 -10.81 -33.00 -10.62
C ALA A 104 -9.80 -31.87 -10.93
N ARG A 105 -8.66 -31.82 -10.22
CA ARG A 105 -7.64 -30.79 -10.49
C ARG A 105 -6.61 -31.31 -11.50
N PRO A 106 -6.47 -30.67 -12.67
CA PRO A 106 -5.39 -31.02 -13.59
C PRO A 106 -4.04 -30.75 -12.91
N GLY A 107 -3.19 -31.77 -12.85
CA GLY A 107 -1.79 -31.60 -12.47
C GLY A 107 -1.02 -30.83 -13.55
N GLY A 108 -0.03 -30.03 -13.14
CA GLY A 108 0.87 -29.30 -14.05
C GLY A 108 0.83 -27.77 -13.90
N LEU A 109 1.66 -27.09 -14.69
CA LEU A 109 1.78 -25.62 -14.78
C LEU A 109 0.44 -24.87 -14.97
N PRO A 110 -0.50 -25.34 -15.81
CA PRO A 110 -1.82 -24.69 -15.95
C PRO A 110 -2.62 -24.68 -14.64
N GLY A 111 -2.52 -25.76 -13.85
CA GLY A 111 -3.17 -25.86 -12.55
C GLY A 111 -2.53 -24.97 -11.48
N LEU A 112 -1.28 -24.54 -11.66
CA LEU A 112 -0.61 -23.58 -10.77
C LEU A 112 -1.12 -22.16 -11.01
N MET A 113 -1.27 -21.73 -12.27
CA MET A 113 -1.81 -20.41 -12.60
C MET A 113 -3.26 -20.26 -12.14
N ASP A 114 -4.08 -21.31 -12.28
CA ASP A 114 -5.45 -21.31 -11.75
C ASP A 114 -5.51 -21.22 -10.22
N ARG A 115 -4.56 -21.84 -9.51
CA ARG A 115 -4.45 -21.72 -8.04
C ARG A 115 -4.00 -20.32 -7.65
N LEU A 116 -3.01 -19.78 -8.36
CA LEU A 116 -2.50 -18.44 -8.12
C LEU A 116 -3.61 -17.41 -8.36
N GLY A 117 -4.38 -17.54 -9.44
CA GLY A 117 -5.49 -16.65 -9.79
C GLY A 117 -6.62 -16.68 -8.76
N ARG A 118 -7.03 -17.86 -8.29
CA ARG A 118 -8.04 -17.98 -7.22
C ARG A 118 -7.54 -17.39 -5.90
N TRP A 119 -6.31 -17.71 -5.52
CA TRP A 119 -5.69 -17.12 -4.33
C TRP A 119 -5.59 -15.59 -4.44
N TRP A 120 -5.25 -15.08 -5.62
CA TRP A 120 -5.20 -13.64 -5.89
C TRP A 120 -6.58 -12.99 -5.77
N GLY A 121 -7.62 -13.62 -6.34
CA GLY A 121 -9.00 -13.14 -6.23
C GLY A 121 -9.49 -13.06 -4.78
N ASP A 122 -9.18 -14.08 -3.97
CA ASP A 122 -9.53 -14.10 -2.56
C ASP A 122 -8.75 -13.05 -1.74
N ARG A 123 -7.49 -12.77 -2.10
CA ARG A 123 -6.64 -11.84 -1.36
C ARG A 123 -6.80 -10.38 -1.76
N VAL A 124 -7.07 -10.07 -3.02
CA VAL A 124 -7.26 -8.70 -3.52
C VAL A 124 -8.37 -7.96 -2.77
N LEU A 125 -9.39 -8.69 -2.31
CA LEU A 125 -10.53 -8.11 -1.60
C LEU A 125 -10.26 -7.87 -0.10
N THR A 126 -9.10 -8.30 0.43
CA THR A 126 -8.78 -8.06 1.85
C THR A 126 -8.28 -6.63 2.05
N PRO A 127 -8.79 -5.89 3.06
CA PRO A 127 -8.48 -4.46 3.24
C PRO A 127 -7.00 -4.15 3.53
N GLY A 128 -6.19 -5.15 3.90
CA GLY A 128 -4.74 -5.02 4.08
C GLY A 128 -3.89 -5.38 2.85
N PHE A 129 -4.49 -5.86 1.75
CA PHE A 129 -3.74 -6.38 0.61
C PHE A 129 -2.95 -5.28 -0.11
N ALA A 130 -3.54 -4.10 -0.29
CA ALA A 130 -2.90 -3.03 -1.04
C ALA A 130 -1.57 -2.58 -0.42
N SER A 131 -1.52 -2.43 0.91
CA SER A 131 -0.28 -2.04 1.62
C SER A 131 0.75 -3.17 1.58
N GLN A 132 0.34 -4.42 1.76
CA GLN A 132 1.23 -5.59 1.68
C GLN A 132 1.79 -5.78 0.26
N ALA A 133 0.95 -5.61 -0.77
CA ALA A 133 1.35 -5.71 -2.17
C ALA A 133 2.31 -4.57 -2.56
N ALA A 134 2.03 -3.34 -2.13
CA ALA A 134 2.94 -2.21 -2.34
C ALA A 134 4.29 -2.43 -1.66
N TYR A 135 4.30 -2.94 -0.43
CA TYR A 135 5.53 -3.30 0.28
C TYR A 135 6.30 -4.39 -0.46
N ALA A 136 5.64 -5.49 -0.83
CA ALA A 136 6.26 -6.59 -1.57
C ALA A 136 6.82 -6.13 -2.93
N ALA A 137 6.07 -5.31 -3.68
CA ALA A 137 6.53 -4.73 -4.93
C ALA A 137 7.76 -3.83 -4.72
N THR A 138 7.78 -3.04 -3.65
CA THR A 138 8.93 -2.19 -3.29
C THR A 138 10.15 -3.04 -2.96
N VAL A 139 9.99 -4.10 -2.16
CA VAL A 139 11.08 -5.05 -1.85
C VAL A 139 11.61 -5.71 -3.11
N VAL A 140 10.74 -6.19 -4.00
CA VAL A 140 11.14 -6.75 -5.29
C VAL A 140 11.90 -5.72 -6.13
N LEU A 141 11.42 -4.49 -6.21
CA LEU A 141 12.07 -3.43 -6.96
C LEU A 141 13.45 -3.08 -6.39
N VAL A 142 13.57 -3.01 -5.06
CA VAL A 142 14.86 -2.82 -4.38
C VAL A 142 15.79 -3.99 -4.65
N LEU A 143 15.31 -5.23 -4.59
CA LEU A 143 16.12 -6.40 -4.90
C LEU A 143 16.60 -6.39 -6.36
N LEU A 144 15.75 -5.99 -7.29
CA LEU A 144 16.08 -5.91 -8.72
C LEU A 144 17.05 -4.77 -9.08
N THR A 145 17.17 -3.74 -8.24
CA THR A 145 17.97 -2.54 -8.54
C THR A 145 19.21 -2.38 -7.66
N ALA A 146 19.13 -2.74 -6.38
CA ALA A 146 20.16 -2.44 -5.39
C ALA A 146 21.16 -3.58 -5.16
N VAL A 147 20.76 -4.84 -5.38
CA VAL A 147 21.62 -6.01 -5.10
C VAL A 147 22.78 -6.07 -6.12
N PRO A 148 24.02 -6.34 -5.70
CA PRO A 148 25.13 -6.54 -6.63
C PRO A 148 24.85 -7.76 -7.53
N GLY A 149 24.88 -7.54 -8.84
CA GLY A 149 24.48 -8.54 -9.85
C GLY A 149 22.99 -8.53 -10.22
N ALA A 150 22.20 -7.61 -9.66
CA ALA A 150 20.78 -7.50 -10.00
C ALA A 150 20.58 -7.04 -11.46
N PRO A 151 19.55 -7.57 -12.14
CA PRO A 151 19.35 -7.38 -13.58
C PRO A 151 19.13 -5.91 -13.97
N LEU A 152 18.55 -5.09 -13.08
CA LEU A 152 18.17 -3.71 -13.38
C LEU A 152 19.08 -2.64 -12.76
N ARG A 153 20.26 -3.02 -12.24
CA ARG A 153 21.18 -2.08 -11.58
C ARG A 153 21.59 -0.89 -12.47
N GLY A 154 21.64 -1.08 -13.79
CA GLY A 154 22.01 -0.03 -14.76
C GLY A 154 20.87 0.92 -15.14
N VAL A 155 19.61 0.53 -14.91
CA VAL A 155 18.43 1.27 -15.38
C VAL A 155 18.31 2.66 -14.75
N PRO A 156 18.49 2.85 -13.42
CA PRO A 156 18.39 4.18 -12.82
C PRO A 156 19.43 5.16 -13.37
N GLY A 157 20.65 4.68 -13.62
CA GLY A 157 21.72 5.49 -14.20
C GLY A 157 21.45 5.88 -15.66
N ALA A 158 20.88 4.97 -16.45
CA ALA A 158 20.48 5.24 -17.83
C ALA A 158 19.30 6.26 -17.88
N ALA A 159 18.30 6.10 -17.02
CA ALA A 159 17.18 7.02 -16.90
C ALA A 159 17.64 8.42 -16.45
N LEU A 160 18.56 8.50 -15.48
CA LEU A 160 19.13 9.77 -15.03
C LEU A 160 19.93 10.44 -16.15
N LYS A 161 20.76 9.70 -16.90
CA LYS A 161 21.48 10.21 -18.06
C LYS A 161 20.51 10.80 -19.09
N LEU A 162 19.40 10.11 -19.36
CA LEU A 162 18.33 10.58 -20.25
C LEU A 162 17.76 11.93 -19.80
N MET A 163 17.45 12.07 -18.51
CA MET A 163 16.88 13.31 -17.95
C MET A 163 17.90 14.45 -17.95
N THR A 164 19.17 14.16 -17.65
CA THR A 164 20.24 15.19 -17.64
C THR A 164 20.69 15.63 -19.02
N ALA A 165 20.58 14.76 -20.03
CA ALA A 165 20.97 15.08 -21.41
C ALA A 165 20.07 16.16 -22.04
N GLY A 166 18.86 16.33 -21.48
CA GLY A 166 17.89 17.33 -21.93
C GLY A 166 17.38 17.09 -23.35
N PRO A 167 16.38 17.85 -23.81
CA PRO A 167 15.80 17.70 -25.15
C PRO A 167 16.80 18.00 -26.29
N SER A 168 17.94 18.63 -25.99
CA SER A 168 19.03 18.94 -26.91
C SER A 168 19.89 17.74 -27.32
N ALA A 169 19.76 16.59 -26.66
CA ALA A 169 20.48 15.37 -27.04
C ALA A 169 19.75 14.53 -28.11
N VAL A 170 18.56 14.96 -28.56
CA VAL A 170 17.83 14.29 -29.63
C VAL A 170 18.53 14.59 -30.97
N PRO A 171 19.10 13.59 -31.66
CA PRO A 171 19.74 13.80 -32.95
C PRO A 171 18.71 14.39 -33.94
N GLY A 172 19.07 15.52 -34.54
CA GLY A 172 18.17 16.53 -35.12
C GLY A 172 17.32 16.15 -36.34
N THR A 173 17.00 14.88 -36.56
CA THR A 173 16.13 14.44 -37.65
C THR A 173 15.11 13.36 -37.26
N ALA A 174 15.19 12.80 -36.05
CA ALA A 174 14.19 11.84 -35.57
C ALA A 174 13.15 12.55 -34.69
N SER A 175 11.86 12.21 -34.86
CA SER A 175 10.84 12.65 -33.92
C SER A 175 11.17 12.10 -32.53
N VAL A 176 10.88 12.87 -31.49
CA VAL A 176 11.07 12.43 -30.09
C VAL A 176 10.42 11.08 -29.83
N SER A 177 9.26 10.81 -30.46
CA SER A 177 8.59 9.51 -30.39
C SER A 177 9.42 8.37 -30.99
N GLY A 178 10.00 8.53 -32.18
CA GLY A 178 10.75 7.46 -32.85
C GLY A 178 12.05 7.11 -32.13
N TRP A 179 12.68 8.08 -31.46
CA TRP A 179 13.84 7.81 -30.61
C TRP A 179 13.44 7.07 -29.32
N VAL A 180 12.33 7.46 -28.68
CA VAL A 180 11.80 6.73 -27.51
C VAL A 180 11.41 5.30 -27.88
N ASP A 181 10.74 5.10 -29.01
CA ASP A 181 10.34 3.77 -29.47
C ASP A 181 11.55 2.87 -29.76
N ALA A 182 12.61 3.42 -30.39
CA ALA A 182 13.86 2.68 -30.62
C ALA A 182 14.57 2.29 -29.31
N GLN A 183 14.61 3.19 -28.33
CA GLN A 183 15.17 2.90 -27.01
C GLN A 183 14.33 1.88 -26.23
N MET A 184 13.00 1.96 -26.31
CA MET A 184 12.11 0.97 -25.71
C MET A 184 12.25 -0.40 -26.38
N ALA A 185 12.40 -0.47 -27.71
CA ALA A 185 12.61 -1.71 -28.43
C ALA A 185 13.94 -2.38 -28.05
N GLU A 186 15.03 -1.60 -27.94
CA GLU A 186 16.33 -2.10 -27.49
C GLU A 186 16.28 -2.59 -26.03
N ALA A 187 15.66 -1.81 -25.14
CA ALA A 187 15.46 -2.20 -23.75
C ALA A 187 14.58 -3.46 -23.61
N GLN A 188 13.51 -3.58 -24.40
CA GLN A 188 12.63 -4.74 -24.42
C GLN A 188 13.35 -5.98 -24.96
N ALA A 189 14.19 -5.83 -25.99
CA ALA A 189 15.00 -6.93 -26.53
C ALA A 189 16.06 -7.40 -25.52
N ALA A 190 16.77 -6.47 -24.87
CA ALA A 190 17.73 -6.79 -23.81
C ALA A 190 17.07 -7.47 -22.61
N PHE A 191 15.90 -6.97 -22.20
CA PHE A 191 15.09 -7.56 -21.14
C PHE A 191 14.62 -8.97 -21.52
N ALA A 192 14.10 -9.17 -22.74
CA ALA A 192 13.64 -10.47 -23.21
C ALA A 192 14.78 -11.51 -23.29
N ALA A 193 15.98 -11.10 -23.75
CA ALA A 193 17.16 -11.96 -23.79
C ALA A 193 17.65 -12.32 -22.38
N GLN A 194 17.59 -11.39 -21.43
CA GLN A 194 17.93 -11.65 -20.04
C GLN A 194 16.89 -12.54 -19.34
N TRP A 195 15.61 -12.29 -19.59
CA TRP A 195 14.50 -13.05 -19.02
C TRP A 195 14.50 -14.49 -19.55
N SER A 196 14.73 -14.71 -20.84
CA SER A 196 14.84 -16.07 -21.39
C SER A 196 16.04 -16.84 -20.81
N GLY A 197 17.14 -16.16 -20.46
CA GLY A 197 18.24 -16.77 -19.72
C GLY A 197 17.88 -17.15 -18.28
N VAL A 198 17.07 -16.32 -17.61
CA VAL A 198 16.51 -16.65 -16.28
C VAL A 198 15.55 -17.82 -16.39
N ASP A 199 14.63 -17.80 -17.35
CA ASP A 199 13.64 -18.85 -17.59
C ASP A 199 14.34 -20.18 -17.92
N ALA A 200 15.34 -20.16 -18.80
CA ALA A 200 16.14 -21.35 -19.11
C ALA A 200 16.93 -21.86 -17.89
N ALA A 201 17.46 -20.96 -17.04
CA ALA A 201 18.13 -21.36 -15.80
C ALA A 201 17.15 -21.87 -14.73
N PHE A 202 15.92 -21.33 -14.71
CA PHE A 202 14.85 -21.73 -13.81
C PHE A 202 14.25 -23.07 -14.24
N ASP A 203 13.97 -23.27 -15.52
CA ASP A 203 13.56 -24.53 -16.13
C ASP A 203 14.65 -25.61 -15.96
N ALA A 204 15.92 -25.28 -16.24
CA ALA A 204 17.02 -26.21 -16.00
C ALA A 204 17.22 -26.59 -14.52
N ARG A 205 16.65 -25.81 -13.59
CA ARG A 205 16.63 -26.08 -12.14
C ARG A 205 15.33 -26.74 -11.67
N LEU A 206 14.18 -26.39 -12.24
CA LEU A 206 12.84 -26.92 -11.92
C LEU A 206 12.63 -28.32 -12.51
N VAL A 207 13.30 -28.66 -13.61
CA VAL A 207 13.28 -30.00 -14.20
C VAL A 207 14.00 -31.04 -13.31
N ARG A 208 14.73 -30.63 -12.28
CA ARG A 208 15.39 -31.56 -11.36
C ARG A 208 14.50 -31.86 -10.15
N THR A 209 14.45 -33.15 -9.85
CA THR A 209 13.64 -33.90 -8.87
C THR A 209 13.42 -33.23 -7.51
N ALA A 210 12.53 -33.80 -6.67
CA ALA A 210 12.32 -33.36 -5.27
C ALA A 210 13.65 -33.15 -4.50
N GLU A 211 14.68 -33.94 -4.83
CA GLU A 211 16.07 -33.81 -4.38
C GLU A 211 16.66 -32.40 -4.62
N ALA A 212 16.52 -31.85 -5.83
CA ALA A 212 17.07 -30.55 -6.20
C ALA A 212 16.32 -29.40 -5.50
N ARG A 213 15.02 -29.58 -5.27
CA ARG A 213 14.21 -28.64 -4.47
C ARG A 213 14.66 -28.64 -3.00
N ASN A 214 14.94 -29.82 -2.43
CA ASN A 214 15.46 -29.95 -1.08
C ASN A 214 16.87 -29.34 -0.95
N GLN A 215 17.75 -29.54 -1.95
CA GLN A 215 19.07 -28.92 -1.98
C GLN A 215 19.00 -27.39 -2.11
N ALA A 216 18.10 -26.85 -2.93
CA ALA A 216 17.89 -25.40 -3.04
C ALA A 216 17.38 -24.79 -1.72
N ALA A 217 16.44 -25.46 -1.05
CA ALA A 217 15.95 -25.05 0.26
C ALA A 217 17.07 -25.10 1.33
N ALA A 218 17.92 -26.13 1.29
CA ALA A 218 19.09 -26.25 2.17
C ALA A 218 20.10 -25.12 1.92
N HIS A 219 20.36 -24.78 0.64
CA HIS A 219 21.28 -23.71 0.27
C HIS A 219 20.76 -22.33 0.69
N ALA A 220 19.49 -22.02 0.43
CA ALA A 220 18.85 -20.80 0.89
C ALA A 220 18.90 -20.69 2.43
N GLY A 221 18.62 -21.79 3.13
CA GLY A 221 18.73 -21.86 4.59
C GLY A 221 20.16 -21.71 5.12
N SER A 222 21.19 -22.13 4.36
CA SER A 222 22.59 -21.87 4.73
C SER A 222 23.00 -20.41 4.50
N ALA A 223 22.57 -19.80 3.38
CA ALA A 223 22.88 -18.41 3.07
C ALA A 223 22.23 -17.43 4.07
N LEU A 224 21.01 -17.73 4.53
CA LEU A 224 20.33 -16.94 5.55
C LEU A 224 21.02 -17.05 6.92
N ARG A 225 21.46 -18.26 7.31
CA ARG A 225 22.25 -18.44 8.55
C ARG A 225 23.59 -17.74 8.49
N GLU A 226 24.22 -17.69 7.31
CA GLU A 226 25.45 -16.93 7.12
C GLU A 226 25.23 -15.41 7.24
N LEU A 227 24.08 -14.92 6.75
CA LEU A 227 23.66 -13.52 6.95
C LEU A 227 23.35 -13.22 8.43
N GLU A 228 22.68 -14.12 9.13
CA GLU A 228 22.37 -14.02 10.56
C GLU A 228 23.63 -13.98 11.45
N ASN A 229 24.67 -14.73 11.05
CA ASN A 229 25.97 -14.74 11.72
C ASN A 229 26.82 -13.48 11.44
N ARG A 230 26.51 -12.72 10.38
CA ARG A 230 27.10 -11.38 10.21
C ARG A 230 26.33 -10.43 11.13
N ARG A 231 27.03 -9.57 11.88
CA ARG A 231 26.39 -8.53 12.71
C ARG A 231 25.57 -7.61 11.82
N LEU A 232 24.30 -7.94 11.65
CA LEU A 232 23.34 -7.12 10.95
C LEU A 232 22.91 -5.97 11.87
N SER A 233 22.61 -4.83 11.27
CA SER A 233 21.93 -3.75 11.98
C SER A 233 20.53 -4.20 12.40
N GLU A 234 19.90 -3.45 13.30
CA GLU A 234 18.52 -3.70 13.77
C GLU A 234 17.52 -3.91 12.61
N ALA A 235 17.63 -3.11 11.55
CA ALA A 235 16.84 -3.28 10.32
C ALA A 235 17.09 -4.60 9.57
N GLY A 236 18.29 -5.19 9.70
CA GLY A 236 18.61 -6.49 9.12
C GLY A 236 17.95 -7.66 9.86
N TYR A 237 17.74 -7.52 11.18
CA TYR A 237 17.00 -8.52 11.96
C TYR A 237 15.50 -8.51 11.65
N GLU A 238 14.90 -7.34 11.44
CA GLU A 238 13.50 -7.25 10.98
C GLU A 238 13.31 -7.85 9.59
N ALA A 239 14.23 -7.57 8.65
CA ALA A 239 14.20 -8.14 7.31
C ALA A 239 14.37 -9.67 7.32
N LEU A 240 15.27 -10.20 8.17
CA LEU A 240 15.42 -11.64 8.35
C LEU A 240 14.17 -12.28 8.95
N GLY A 241 13.52 -11.64 9.92
CA GLY A 241 12.25 -12.10 10.50
C GLY A 241 11.13 -12.17 9.46
N ALA A 242 11.04 -11.18 8.58
CA ALA A 242 10.08 -11.18 7.48
C ALA A 242 10.36 -12.30 6.46
N ILE A 243 11.63 -12.59 6.18
CA ILE A 243 12.04 -13.69 5.30
C ILE A 243 11.73 -15.05 5.93
N ASP A 244 11.98 -15.26 7.23
CA ASP A 244 11.65 -16.54 7.90
C ASP A 244 10.13 -16.78 7.99
N ALA A 245 9.36 -15.73 8.28
CA ALA A 245 7.90 -15.80 8.26
C ALA A 245 7.38 -16.15 6.85
N SER A 246 7.94 -15.51 5.81
CA SER A 246 7.63 -15.81 4.41
C SER A 246 7.98 -17.24 4.05
N ARG A 247 9.13 -17.75 4.53
CA ARG A 247 9.56 -19.13 4.31
C ARG A 247 8.57 -20.13 4.92
N ARG A 248 8.12 -19.95 6.17
CA ARG A 248 7.13 -20.86 6.80
C ARG A 248 5.82 -20.90 6.03
N ILE A 249 5.33 -19.75 5.60
CA ILE A 249 4.12 -19.64 4.78
C ILE A 249 4.31 -20.37 3.45
N TRP A 250 5.48 -20.20 2.83
CA TRP A 250 5.83 -20.87 1.58
C TRP A 250 5.91 -22.39 1.75
N THR A 251 6.51 -22.90 2.84
CA THR A 251 6.58 -24.33 3.14
C THR A 251 5.19 -24.92 3.34
N LEU A 252 4.32 -24.26 4.12
CA LEU A 252 2.93 -24.69 4.33
C LEU A 252 2.10 -24.66 3.04
N TRP A 253 2.33 -23.67 2.18
CA TRP A 253 1.66 -23.56 0.89
C TRP A 253 2.14 -24.61 -0.12
N TRP A 254 3.44 -24.91 -0.12
CA TRP A 254 4.08 -25.82 -1.06
C TRP A 254 3.88 -27.30 -0.70
N HIS A 255 3.83 -27.62 0.60
CA HIS A 255 3.60 -28.97 1.13
C HIS A 255 2.17 -29.18 1.63
N GLY A 256 1.22 -28.36 1.17
CA GLY A 256 -0.18 -28.39 1.61
C GLY A 256 -0.74 -29.82 1.62
N ASP A 257 -1.07 -30.27 2.82
CA ASP A 257 -1.73 -31.52 3.20
C ASP A 257 -1.39 -32.70 2.28
N GLU A 258 -0.14 -33.19 2.33
CA GLU A 258 0.01 -34.63 2.17
C GLU A 258 -0.83 -35.28 3.28
N PRO A 259 -1.88 -36.05 2.95
CA PRO A 259 -2.70 -36.68 3.97
C PRO A 259 -1.75 -37.50 4.83
N THR A 260 -1.66 -37.15 6.11
CA THR A 260 -1.01 -38.01 7.09
C THR A 260 -1.76 -39.33 7.04
N THR A 261 -1.18 -40.31 6.37
CA THR A 261 -1.62 -41.70 6.46
C THR A 261 -1.30 -42.15 7.87
N GLU A 262 -2.18 -41.82 8.82
CA GLU A 262 -2.25 -42.50 10.10
C GLU A 262 -2.69 -43.94 9.79
N GLU A 263 -1.73 -44.87 9.90
CA GLU A 263 -2.00 -46.31 10.07
C GLU A 263 -2.48 -46.61 11.49
#